data_AF-A0A821JIV8-F1
#
_entry.id   AF-A0A821JIV8-F1
#
_cell.length_a   1.000
_cell.length_b   1.000
_cell.length_c   1.000
_cell.angle_alpha   90.00
_cell.angle_beta   90.00
_cell.angle_gamma   90.00
#
_symmetry.space_group_name_H-M   'P 1'
#
loop_
_entity.id
_entity.type
_entity.pdbx_description
1 polymer ?
#
loop_
_entity_poly.entity_id
_entity_poly.type
_entity_poly.pdbx_seq_one_letter_code
_entity_poly.pdbx_strand_id
1 'polypeptide(L)' 'INDAVSLLQLYAIVHPNSKVAEYNFNDANPHDLIQAFIENEARIPDLLSEALRQYVRKTQQAIANG' A
#
# COMPACT_ATOMS: atom_id res chain seq x y z
N ILE A 1 3.25 7.59 3.07
CA ILE A 1 3.33 6.13 2.83
C ILE A 1 3.28 5.35 4.14
N ASN A 2 4.08 5.70 5.15
CA ASN A 2 4.09 5.03 6.46
C ASN A 2 2.71 5.01 7.16
N ASP A 3 1.94 6.09 7.10
CA ASP A 3 0.58 6.12 7.68
C ASP A 3 -0.36 5.16 6.96
N ALA A 4 -0.25 5.05 5.63
CA ALA A 4 -1.05 4.10 4.85
C ALA A 4 -0.72 2.66 5.24
N VAL A 5 0.57 2.33 5.44
CA VAL A 5 1.00 1.02 5.92
C VAL A 5 0.49 0.75 7.35
N SER A 6 0.55 1.75 8.24
CA SER A 6 0.07 1.63 9.62
C SER A 6 -1.44 1.36 9.67
N LEU A 7 -2.21 2.03 8.81
CA LEU A 7 -3.65 1.76 8.66
C LEU A 7 -3.91 0.36 8.12
N LEU A 8 -3.10 -0.13 7.18
CA LEU A 8 -3.21 -1.49 6.66
C LEU A 8 -2.82 -2.55 7.69
N GLN A 9 -1.87 -2.25 8.58
CA GLN A 9 -1.54 -3.11 9.72
C GLN A 9 -2.70 -3.22 10.70
N LEU A 10 -3.33 -2.09 11.05
CA LEU A 10 -4.54 -2.10 11.87
C LEU A 10 -5.68 -2.87 11.17
N TYR A 11 -5.85 -2.65 9.87
CA TYR A 11 -6.87 -3.32 9.06
C TYR A 11 -6.69 -4.85 9.08
N ALA A 12 -5.45 -5.35 8.94
CA ALA A 12 -5.13 -6.78 9.00
C ALA A 12 -5.36 -7.40 10.39
N ILE A 13 -5.16 -6.64 11.47
CA ILE A 13 -5.50 -7.09 12.83
C ILE A 13 -7.02 -7.32 12.97
N VAL A 14 -7.83 -6.44 12.39
CA VAL A 14 -9.30 -6.52 12.44
C VAL A 14 -9.85 -7.55 11.44
N HIS A 15 -9.17 -7.77 10.32
CA HIS A 15 -9.57 -8.70 9.25
C HIS A 15 -8.47 -9.76 9.03
N PRO A 16 -8.35 -10.76 9.90
CA PRO A 16 -7.26 -11.75 9.84
C PRO A 16 -7.30 -12.64 8.58
N ASN A 17 -8.40 -12.62 7.83
CA ASN A 17 -8.58 -13.33 6.55
C ASN A 17 -8.29 -12.45 5.31
N SER A 18 -7.86 -11.20 5.51
CA SER A 18 -7.44 -10.29 4.44
C SER A 18 -6.18 -10.78 3.74
N LYS A 19 -6.04 -10.49 2.44
CA LYS A 19 -4.79 -10.69 1.71
C LYS A 19 -3.64 -9.86 2.27
N VAL A 20 -3.94 -8.71 2.84
CA VAL A 20 -2.96 -7.86 3.52
C VAL A 20 -2.44 -8.51 4.80
N ALA A 21 -3.26 -9.34 5.48
CA ALA A 21 -2.86 -10.05 6.69
C ALA A 21 -1.85 -11.18 6.43
N GLU A 22 -1.68 -11.61 5.18
CA GLU A 22 -0.67 -12.60 4.78
C GLU A 22 0.77 -12.02 4.78
N TYR A 23 0.92 -10.69 4.86
CA TYR A 23 2.22 -10.02 4.82
C TYR A 23 2.85 -9.88 6.21
N ASN A 24 4.17 -10.08 6.28
CA ASN A 24 4.98 -9.65 7.43
C ASN A 24 5.32 -8.16 7.32
N PHE A 25 4.62 -7.32 8.09
CA PHE A 25 4.75 -5.86 8.05
C PHE A 25 6.14 -5.32 8.42
N ASN A 26 7.00 -6.10 9.07
CA ASN A 26 8.37 -5.67 9.39
C ASN A 26 9.29 -5.70 8.17
N ASP A 27 9.01 -6.57 7.20
CA ASP A 27 9.87 -6.83 6.04
C ASP A 27 9.16 -6.54 4.70
N ALA A 28 7.86 -6.26 4.73
CA ALA A 28 7.06 -6.00 3.54
C ALA A 28 7.44 -4.68 2.88
N ASN A 29 7.58 -4.71 1.55
CA ASN A 29 7.66 -3.49 0.76
C ASN A 29 6.33 -2.72 0.88
N PRO A 30 6.35 -1.44 1.32
CA PRO A 30 5.15 -0.63 1.48
C PRO A 30 4.27 -0.57 0.23
N HIS A 31 4.87 -0.56 -0.96
CA HIS A 31 4.12 -0.48 -2.22
C HIS A 31 3.36 -1.78 -2.50
N ASP A 32 4.00 -2.93 -2.30
CA ASP A 32 3.40 -4.24 -2.54
C ASP A 32 2.22 -4.47 -1.58
N LEU A 33 2.37 -4.03 -0.34
CA LEU A 33 1.34 -4.15 0.69
C LEU A 33 0.12 -3.28 0.40
N ILE A 34 0.32 -2.06 -0.08
CA ILE A 34 -0.77 -1.18 -0.53
C ILE A 34 -1.40 -1.70 -1.82
N GLN A 35 -0.60 -2.22 -2.75
CA GLN A 35 -1.10 -2.80 -4.00
C GLN A 35 -1.98 -4.03 -3.72
N ALA A 36 -1.57 -4.92 -2.81
CA ALA A 36 -2.36 -6.08 -2.41
C ALA A 36 -3.73 -5.70 -1.85
N PHE A 37 -3.81 -4.65 -1.02
CA PHE A 37 -5.09 -4.12 -0.55
C PHE A 37 -5.95 -3.59 -1.71
N ILE A 38 -5.35 -2.80 -2.59
CA ILE A 38 -6.04 -2.19 -3.73
C ILE A 38 -6.66 -3.26 -4.63
N GLU A 39 -5.90 -4.30 -4.96
CA GLU A 39 -6.33 -5.34 -5.90
C GLU A 39 -7.41 -6.27 -5.34
N ASN A 40 -7.35 -6.57 -4.03
CA ASN A 40 -8.17 -7.62 -3.46
C ASN A 40 -9.38 -7.10 -2.68
N GLU A 41 -9.29 -5.89 -2.10
CA GLU A 41 -10.19 -5.49 -1.01
C GLU A 41 -10.68 -4.04 -1.09
N ALA A 42 -10.02 -3.18 -1.87
CA ALA A 42 -10.45 -1.80 -2.02
C ALA A 42 -11.80 -1.68 -2.76
N ARG A 43 -12.66 -0.80 -2.25
CA ARG A 43 -13.94 -0.46 -2.90
C ARG A 43 -13.79 0.47 -4.11
N ILE A 44 -12.65 1.14 -4.23
CA ILE A 44 -12.34 2.13 -5.28
C ILE A 44 -10.94 1.86 -5.87
N PRO A 45 -10.70 0.65 -6.42
CA PRO A 45 -9.37 0.19 -6.79
C PRO A 45 -8.70 1.07 -7.85
N ASP A 46 -9.45 1.55 -8.85
CA ASP A 46 -8.90 2.38 -9.94
C ASP A 46 -8.33 3.71 -9.44
N LEU A 47 -9.07 4.39 -8.56
CA LEU A 47 -8.65 5.68 -8.00
C LEU A 47 -7.41 5.53 -7.12
N LEU A 48 -7.37 4.48 -6.29
CA LEU A 48 -6.23 4.22 -5.41
C LEU A 48 -5.00 3.75 -6.19
N SER A 49 -5.19 2.93 -7.23
CA SER A 49 -4.11 2.51 -8.13
C SER A 49 -3.45 3.73 -8.79
N GLU A 50 -4.26 4.68 -9.27
CA GLU A 50 -3.73 5.88 -9.90
C GLU A 50 -3.01 6.80 -8.90
N ALA A 51 -3.58 6.97 -7.69
CA ALA A 51 -2.94 7.73 -6.63
C ALA A 51 -1.58 7.13 -6.24
N LEU A 52 -1.49 5.80 -6.11
CA LEU A 52 -0.25 5.09 -5.82
C LEU A 52 0.78 5.28 -6.94
N ARG A 53 0.38 5.13 -8.21
CA ARG A 53 1.25 5.38 -9.37
C ARG A 53 1.82 6.80 -9.39
N GLN A 54 0.98 7.81 -9.12
CA GLN A 54 1.42 9.20 -9.07
C GLN A 54 2.41 9.45 -7.93
N TYR A 55 2.16 8.86 -6.76
CA TYR A 55 3.08 8.93 -5.62
C TYR A 55 4.46 8.35 -5.97
N VAL A 56 4.49 7.12 -6.50
CA VAL A 56 5.74 6.44 -6.90
C VAL A 56 6.52 7.29 -7.92
N ARG A 57 5.85 7.78 -8.97
CA ARG A 57 6.49 8.65 -9.97
C ARG A 57 7.11 9.91 -9.35
N LYS A 58 6.40 10.60 -8.46
CA LYS A 58 6.92 11.79 -7.77
C LYS A 58 8.13 11.49 -6.90
N THR A 59 8.10 10.38 -6.16
CA THR A 59 9.24 9.98 -5.31
C THR A 59 10.49 9.64 -6.13
N GLN A 60 10.33 8.91 -7.24
CA GLN A 60 11.44 8.59 -8.15
C GLN A 60 12.04 9.84 -8.81
N GLN A 61 11.19 10.79 -9.21
CA GLN A 61 11.65 12.07 -9.76
C GLN A 61 12.42 12.91 -8.74
N ALA A 62 11.98 12.93 -7.47
CA ALA A 62 12.68 13.64 -6.41
C ALA A 62 14.08 13.05 -6.16
N ILE A 63 14.23 11.72 -6.25
CA ILE A 63 15.51 11.02 -6.10
C ILE A 63 16.44 11.28 -7.30
N ALA A 64 15.90 11.36 -8.53
CA ALA A 64 16.70 11.58 -9.73
C ALA A 64 17.23 13.02 -9.89
N ASN A 65 16.61 13.98 -9.21
CA ASN A 65 16.93 15.42 -9.31
C ASN A 65 17.71 15.96 -8.11
N GLY A 66 18.01 15.13 -7.10
CA GLY A 66 18.79 15.49 -5.90
C GLY A 66 20.17 14.86 -5.94
#